data_AF-A0A6B2LAI5-F1
#
_entry.id   AF-A0A6B2LAI5-F1
#
_cell.length_a   1.000
_cell.length_b   1.000
_cell.length_c   1.000
_cell.angle_alpha   90.00
_cell.angle_beta   90.00
_cell.angle_gamma   90.00
#
_symmetry.space_group_name_H-M   'P 1'
#
loop_
_entity.id
_entity.type
_entity.pdbx_description
1 polymer ?
#
loop_
_entity_poly.entity_id
_entity_poly.type
_entity_poly.pdbx_seq_one_letter_code
_entity_poly.pdbx_strand_id
1 'polypeptide(L)'
;MWPALHKWNINYISESLPSFKVHQSSFPEIQMLSLVQPFGQLEGPKWRRPWIEKQVEANHFFKGEEFLYFFSNLEDLPPALNHDIPDISFLSVGWRPVWETNLWMGVPPIRTPIHYDLLHNFYVQLHGNKRFILFPPTDYKYLYLYPRLHPSTRMSQVNLRNLQNYPDFYKSHPIEVVLSPGDVLYIPPYWFHDVTAVGVNVSMSVSIHTESDQSHIRDSMNNIVPVMRKFWKDTQKVDALAAFMEKLFKDKEDLLTFLEHFLESRYTPLKYDQSGKGGRSLFVFICDLSSGGACWGP
;
A
#
# COMPACT_ATOMS: atom_id res chain seq x y z
N MET A 1 22.79 18.53 -10.12
CA MET A 1 22.56 17.08 -10.24
C MET A 1 22.74 16.47 -8.86
N TRP A 2 21.82 15.63 -8.39
CA TRP A 2 21.87 15.10 -7.02
C TRP A 2 23.09 14.21 -6.81
N PRO A 3 23.91 14.42 -5.76
CA PRO A 3 25.00 13.51 -5.40
C PRO A 3 24.56 12.05 -5.28
N ALA A 4 23.33 11.81 -4.81
CA ALA A 4 22.76 10.48 -4.66
C ALA A 4 22.82 9.63 -5.95
N LEU A 5 22.68 10.23 -7.13
CA LEU A 5 22.72 9.50 -8.42
C LEU A 5 24.06 8.80 -8.71
N HIS A 6 25.14 9.25 -8.06
CA HIS A 6 26.48 8.70 -8.26
C HIS A 6 27.03 8.05 -6.98
N LYS A 7 26.65 8.58 -5.82
CA LYS A 7 27.12 8.08 -4.52
C LYS A 7 26.35 6.85 -4.05
N TRP A 8 25.05 6.79 -4.28
CA TRP A 8 24.22 5.75 -3.69
C TRP A 8 24.37 4.43 -4.44
N ASN A 9 25.22 3.59 -3.87
CA ASN A 9 25.41 2.20 -4.21
C ASN A 9 25.41 1.37 -2.91
N ILE A 10 25.45 0.04 -3.05
CA ILE A 10 25.41 -0.90 -1.92
C ILE A 10 26.46 -0.54 -0.85
N ASN A 11 27.70 -0.27 -1.23
CA ASN A 11 28.78 0.02 -0.28
C ASN A 11 28.51 1.31 0.50
N TYR A 12 28.17 2.39 -0.21
CA TYR A 12 27.92 3.69 0.41
C TYR A 12 26.73 3.65 1.39
N ILE A 13 25.65 2.95 1.02
CA ILE A 13 24.50 2.79 1.90
C ILE A 13 24.82 1.88 3.09
N SER A 14 25.56 0.78 2.88
CA SER A 14 26.00 -0.08 3.99
C SER A 14 26.90 0.65 5.00
N GLU A 15 27.73 1.60 4.55
CA GLU A 15 28.56 2.42 5.44
C GLU A 15 27.73 3.49 6.17
N SER A 16 26.82 4.14 5.45
CA SER A 16 26.04 5.27 5.98
C SER A 16 24.87 4.80 6.87
N LEU A 17 24.30 3.64 6.58
CA LEU A 17 23.15 3.04 7.24
C LEU A 17 23.41 1.53 7.47
N PRO A 18 24.29 1.17 8.41
CA PRO A 18 24.78 -0.21 8.57
C PRO A 18 23.71 -1.19 9.02
N SER A 19 22.70 -0.74 9.76
CA SER A 19 21.52 -1.53 10.08
C SER A 19 20.26 -0.66 10.09
N PHE A 20 19.14 -1.26 9.71
CA PHE A 20 17.86 -0.57 9.62
C PHE A 20 16.68 -1.52 9.76
N LYS A 21 15.52 -0.98 10.12
CA LYS A 21 14.28 -1.73 10.23
C LYS A 21 13.66 -1.91 8.84
N VAL A 22 13.30 -3.14 8.50
CA VAL A 22 12.67 -3.51 7.23
C VAL A 22 11.34 -4.21 7.45
N HIS A 23 10.52 -4.20 6.41
CA HIS A 23 9.33 -5.03 6.29
C HIS A 23 9.71 -6.35 5.62
N GLN A 24 9.51 -7.46 6.32
CA GLN A 24 9.72 -8.80 5.79
C GLN A 24 8.39 -9.46 5.48
N SER A 25 8.22 -9.96 4.26
CA SER A 25 7.06 -10.78 3.88
C SER A 25 7.46 -12.19 3.46
N SER A 26 6.49 -13.11 3.50
CA SER A 26 6.63 -14.47 2.95
C SER A 26 6.51 -14.52 1.43
N PHE A 27 6.01 -13.44 0.82
CA PHE A 27 5.85 -13.30 -0.62
C PHE A 27 6.58 -12.04 -1.08
N PRO A 28 6.91 -11.91 -2.37
CA PRO A 28 7.54 -10.69 -2.88
C PRO A 28 6.64 -9.45 -2.81
N GLU A 29 5.38 -9.61 -2.41
CA GLU A 29 4.40 -8.54 -2.34
C GLU A 29 4.35 -7.92 -0.94
N ILE A 30 4.56 -6.61 -0.88
CA ILE A 30 4.43 -5.82 0.36
C ILE A 30 3.17 -4.96 0.27
N GLN A 31 2.08 -5.47 0.84
CA GLN A 31 0.82 -4.74 0.92
C GLN A 31 0.83 -3.81 2.15
N MET A 32 0.83 -2.51 1.91
CA MET A 32 0.78 -1.51 2.98
C MET A 32 -0.65 -1.37 3.51
N LEU A 33 -0.81 -1.28 4.83
CA LEU A 33 -2.09 -0.97 5.49
C LEU A 33 -2.09 0.49 5.94
N SER A 34 -3.15 1.22 5.66
CA SER A 34 -3.35 2.56 6.21
C SER A 34 -3.92 2.47 7.62
N LEU A 35 -3.13 2.89 8.61
CA LEU A 35 -3.56 3.05 10.02
C LEU A 35 -4.46 4.29 10.24
N VAL A 36 -4.73 5.07 9.19
CA VAL A 36 -5.48 6.33 9.29
C VAL A 36 -6.97 6.14 8.95
N GLN A 37 -7.39 4.93 8.60
CA GLN A 37 -8.77 4.63 8.23
C GLN A 37 -9.59 4.12 9.43
N PRO A 38 -10.92 4.33 9.43
CA PRO A 38 -11.75 4.22 10.63
C PRO A 38 -11.63 2.87 11.34
N PHE A 39 -11.54 1.77 10.59
CA PHE A 39 -11.43 0.43 11.18
C PHE A 39 -9.99 0.05 11.58
N GLY A 40 -8.98 0.66 10.96
CA GLY A 40 -7.58 0.48 11.34
C GLY A 40 -7.26 1.09 12.72
N GLN A 41 -8.11 1.98 13.22
CA GLN A 41 -7.94 2.69 14.49
C GLN A 41 -8.84 2.15 15.63
N LEU A 42 -9.68 1.16 15.36
CA LEU A 42 -10.54 0.58 16.39
C LEU A 42 -9.70 -0.13 17.45
N GLU A 43 -9.99 0.13 18.72
CA GLU A 43 -9.41 -0.61 19.83
C GLU A 43 -10.01 -2.03 19.88
N GLY A 44 -9.16 -3.06 19.92
CA GLY A 44 -9.56 -4.47 19.99
C GLY A 44 -9.18 -5.31 18.75
N PRO A 45 -9.62 -4.94 17.53
CA PRO A 45 -9.23 -5.65 16.31
C PRO A 45 -7.73 -5.51 16.01
N LYS A 46 -7.00 -6.64 16.02
CA LYS A 46 -5.63 -6.70 15.52
C LYS A 46 -5.62 -7.07 14.03
N TRP A 47 -5.44 -6.08 13.17
CA TRP A 47 -5.24 -6.30 11.75
C TRP A 47 -3.90 -7.01 11.52
N ARG A 48 -3.94 -8.28 11.09
CA ARG A 48 -2.73 -9.01 10.72
C ARG A 48 -2.19 -8.45 9.41
N ARG A 49 -0.98 -7.92 9.45
CA ARG A 49 -0.22 -7.52 8.26
C ARG A 49 0.36 -8.78 7.62
N PRO A 50 0.46 -8.85 6.28
CA PRO A 50 1.15 -9.95 5.58
C PRO A 50 2.68 -9.83 5.66
N TRP A 51 3.19 -9.02 6.58
CA TRP A 51 4.60 -8.75 6.82
C TRP A 51 4.84 -8.40 8.28
N ILE A 52 6.08 -8.56 8.72
CA ILE A 52 6.57 -8.17 10.04
C ILE A 52 7.66 -7.11 9.90
N GLU A 53 7.89 -6.36 10.97
CA GLU A 53 9.04 -5.47 11.08
C GLU A 53 10.21 -6.21 11.74
N LYS A 54 11.41 -6.06 11.18
CA LYS A 54 12.63 -6.68 11.70
C LYS A 54 13.81 -5.74 11.49
N GLN A 55 14.71 -5.64 12.47
CA GLN A 55 15.99 -4.96 12.29
C GLN A 55 16.95 -5.90 11.54
N VAL A 56 17.59 -5.42 10.48
CA VAL A 56 18.56 -6.18 9.69
C VAL A 56 19.82 -5.37 9.42
N GLU A 57 20.95 -6.05 9.24
CA GLU A 57 22.18 -5.45 8.73
C GLU A 57 22.06 -5.20 7.23
N ALA A 58 22.66 -4.12 6.74
CA ALA A 58 22.63 -3.71 5.34
C ALA A 58 23.15 -4.81 4.40
N ASN A 59 24.25 -5.46 4.78
CA ASN A 59 24.82 -6.57 4.01
C ASN A 59 23.88 -7.77 3.91
N HIS A 60 23.04 -8.01 4.92
CA HIS A 60 22.01 -9.05 4.85
C HIS A 60 20.87 -8.62 3.92
N PHE A 61 20.42 -7.37 4.04
CA PHE A 61 19.37 -6.82 3.17
C PHE A 61 19.73 -6.91 1.68
N PHE A 62 20.95 -6.50 1.31
CA PHE A 62 21.38 -6.44 -0.09
C PHE A 62 21.66 -7.81 -0.74
N LYS A 63 21.73 -8.90 0.03
CA LYS A 63 21.83 -10.25 -0.54
C LYS A 63 20.55 -10.70 -1.24
N GLY A 64 19.39 -10.17 -0.86
CA GLY A 64 18.11 -10.53 -1.49
C GLY A 64 17.64 -11.97 -1.23
N GLU A 65 18.14 -12.63 -0.18
CA GLU A 65 17.75 -14.01 0.19
C GLU A 65 16.34 -14.08 0.79
N GLU A 66 15.85 -12.95 1.33
CA GLU A 66 14.50 -12.79 1.91
C GLU A 66 13.75 -11.67 1.18
N PHE A 67 12.41 -11.71 1.21
CA PHE A 67 11.60 -10.60 0.69
C PHE A 67 11.56 -9.44 1.70
N LEU A 68 12.60 -8.62 1.66
CA LEU A 68 12.79 -7.46 2.53
C LEU A 68 12.51 -6.16 1.76
N TYR A 69 11.77 -5.26 2.39
CA TYR A 69 11.45 -3.95 1.85
C TYR A 69 11.68 -2.87 2.88
N PHE A 70 12.42 -1.84 2.47
CA PHE A 70 12.74 -0.70 3.30
C PHE A 70 12.02 0.54 2.79
N PHE A 71 11.45 1.29 3.72
CA PHE A 71 11.13 2.69 3.46
C PHE A 71 11.32 3.52 4.72
N SER A 72 11.66 4.79 4.53
CA SER A 72 11.80 5.76 5.61
C SER A 72 11.69 7.17 5.04
N ASN A 73 11.18 8.10 5.85
CA ASN A 73 11.27 9.52 5.53
C ASN A 73 12.76 9.91 5.51
N LEU A 74 13.17 10.69 4.51
CA LEU A 74 14.55 11.12 4.34
C LEU A 74 15.06 11.94 5.53
N GLU A 75 14.17 12.62 6.27
CA GLU A 75 14.50 13.36 7.49
C GLU A 75 14.85 12.45 8.67
N ASP A 76 14.37 11.20 8.68
CA ASP A 76 14.67 10.22 9.73
C ASP A 76 16.00 9.47 9.48
N LEU A 77 16.63 9.71 8.32
CA LEU A 77 17.88 9.07 7.93
C LEU A 77 19.11 9.85 8.40
N PRO A 78 20.30 9.21 8.45
CA PRO A 78 21.55 9.90 8.72
C PRO A 78 21.73 11.15 7.85
N PRO A 79 22.20 12.29 8.41
CA PRO A 79 22.28 13.57 7.69
C PRO A 79 23.05 13.51 6.37
N ALA A 80 24.05 12.64 6.27
CA ALA A 80 24.82 12.43 5.05
C ALA A 80 23.95 12.00 3.85
N LEU A 81 22.93 11.16 4.09
CA LEU A 81 21.99 10.73 3.05
C LEU A 81 21.04 11.87 2.66
N ASN A 82 20.58 12.65 3.64
CA ASN A 82 19.71 13.79 3.38
C ASN A 82 20.42 14.85 2.50
N HIS A 83 21.67 15.17 2.81
CA HIS A 83 22.47 16.14 2.04
C HIS A 83 22.77 15.70 0.60
N ASP A 84 22.68 14.40 0.30
CA ASP A 84 22.88 13.87 -1.06
C ASP A 84 21.68 14.10 -1.99
N ILE A 85 20.55 14.58 -1.46
CA ILE A 85 19.35 14.96 -2.20
C ILE A 85 19.06 16.45 -1.92
N PRO A 86 19.86 17.36 -2.52
CA PRO A 86 19.65 18.79 -2.35
C PRO A 86 18.49 19.28 -3.23
N ASP A 87 17.90 20.42 -2.84
CA ASP A 87 16.87 21.19 -3.56
C ASP A 87 15.85 20.33 -4.33
N ILE A 88 14.72 20.07 -3.69
CA ILE A 88 13.59 19.33 -4.27
C ILE A 88 12.45 20.25 -4.71
N SER A 89 12.64 21.57 -4.66
CA SER A 89 11.55 22.54 -4.87
C SER A 89 10.96 22.49 -6.29
N PHE A 90 11.80 22.13 -7.27
CA PHE A 90 11.39 21.97 -8.67
C PHE A 90 10.54 20.71 -8.92
N LEU A 91 10.53 19.75 -7.98
CA LEU A 91 9.70 18.54 -8.01
C LEU A 91 8.38 18.79 -7.28
N SER A 92 7.68 19.85 -7.70
CA SER A 92 6.38 20.24 -7.15
C SER A 92 5.45 20.72 -8.27
N VAL A 93 4.14 20.53 -8.07
CA VAL A 93 3.14 21.10 -8.99
C VAL A 93 2.73 22.47 -8.47
N GLY A 94 3.04 23.52 -9.23
CA GLY A 94 2.66 24.89 -8.90
C GLY A 94 3.30 25.44 -7.63
N TRP A 95 4.54 25.02 -7.31
CA TRP A 95 5.29 25.46 -6.13
C TRP A 95 4.62 25.10 -4.80
N ARG A 96 3.80 24.04 -4.80
CA ARG A 96 3.16 23.52 -3.61
C ARG A 96 4.19 22.96 -2.63
N PRO A 97 3.93 23.07 -1.31
CA PRO A 97 4.84 22.56 -0.32
C PRO A 97 5.00 21.04 -0.45
N VAL A 98 6.23 20.59 -0.19
CA VAL A 98 6.53 19.17 -0.05
C VAL A 98 5.96 18.71 1.29
N TRP A 99 5.17 17.63 1.24
CA TRP A 99 4.56 17.03 2.41
C TRP A 99 5.45 15.95 3.02
N GLU A 100 6.03 15.09 2.18
CA GLU A 100 6.93 14.02 2.61
C GLU A 100 7.91 13.66 1.50
N THR A 101 9.13 13.28 1.89
CA THR A 101 10.15 12.73 1.00
C THR A 101 10.59 11.39 1.55
N ASN A 102 10.33 10.30 0.82
CA ASN A 102 10.56 8.95 1.32
C ASN A 102 11.59 8.21 0.44
N LEU A 103 12.59 7.60 1.08
CA LEU A 103 13.48 6.63 0.45
C LEU A 103 12.81 5.26 0.43
N TRP A 104 12.86 4.57 -0.71
CA TRP A 104 12.40 3.20 -0.90
C TRP A 104 13.54 2.32 -1.38
N MET A 105 13.77 1.19 -0.70
CA MET A 105 14.72 0.18 -1.16
C MET A 105 14.09 -1.21 -1.17
N GLY A 106 14.43 -2.00 -2.19
CA GLY A 106 14.00 -3.39 -2.28
C GLY A 106 14.83 -4.14 -3.31
N VAL A 107 15.18 -5.39 -3.00
CA VAL A 107 15.84 -6.27 -3.96
C VAL A 107 14.77 -6.94 -4.84
N PRO A 108 14.95 -7.04 -6.17
CA PRO A 108 14.03 -7.78 -7.01
C PRO A 108 13.76 -9.20 -6.46
N PRO A 109 12.51 -9.70 -6.51
CA PRO A 109 11.37 -9.15 -7.24
C PRO A 109 10.35 -8.41 -6.34
N ILE A 110 10.80 -7.68 -5.31
CA ILE A 110 9.89 -6.97 -4.39
C ILE A 110 8.91 -6.08 -5.15
N ARG A 111 7.63 -6.21 -4.80
CA ARG A 111 6.50 -5.54 -5.43
C ARG A 111 5.59 -4.89 -4.39
N THR A 112 5.19 -3.65 -4.65
CA THR A 112 4.06 -3.01 -3.98
C THR A 112 2.84 -3.14 -4.89
N PRO A 113 1.79 -3.88 -4.47
CA PRO A 113 0.60 -4.12 -5.29
C PRO A 113 -0.13 -2.84 -5.71
N ILE A 114 -1.01 -2.95 -6.71
CA ILE A 114 -1.83 -1.86 -7.26
C ILE A 114 -2.49 -1.04 -6.13
N HIS A 115 -2.16 0.24 -6.06
CA HIS A 115 -2.72 1.20 -5.13
C HIS A 115 -2.72 2.61 -5.71
N TYR A 116 -3.35 3.56 -5.03
CA TYR A 116 -3.29 4.97 -5.42
C TYR A 116 -2.93 5.86 -4.22
N ASP A 117 -2.24 6.96 -4.52
CA ASP A 117 -1.95 8.03 -3.58
C ASP A 117 -2.82 9.25 -3.83
N LEU A 118 -2.83 10.12 -2.83
CA LEU A 118 -3.70 11.29 -2.79
C LEU A 118 -2.94 12.57 -3.11
N LEU A 119 -1.63 12.52 -2.96
CA LEU A 119 -0.71 13.61 -3.20
C LEU A 119 -0.15 13.48 -4.62
N HIS A 120 0.39 14.57 -5.14
CA HIS A 120 1.27 14.47 -6.31
C HIS A 120 2.52 13.72 -5.88
N ASN A 121 3.01 12.79 -6.69
CA ASN A 121 4.22 12.02 -6.38
C ASN A 121 5.22 12.15 -7.52
N PHE A 122 6.40 12.69 -7.23
CA PHE A 122 7.55 12.67 -8.13
C PHE A 122 8.50 11.56 -7.67
N TYR A 123 8.58 10.51 -8.47
CA TYR A 123 9.34 9.30 -8.16
C TYR A 123 10.67 9.30 -8.91
N VAL A 124 11.77 9.52 -8.19
CA VAL A 124 13.12 9.61 -8.74
C VAL A 124 13.85 8.29 -8.51
N GLN A 125 14.30 7.65 -9.59
CA GLN A 125 15.07 6.41 -9.50
C GLN A 125 16.57 6.73 -9.36
N LEU A 126 17.22 6.17 -8.33
CA LEU A 126 18.61 6.48 -7.99
C LEU A 126 19.58 5.33 -8.28
N HIS A 127 19.16 4.09 -8.03
CA HIS A 127 19.97 2.89 -8.27
C HIS A 127 19.09 1.71 -8.68
N GLY A 128 19.59 0.85 -9.57
CA GLY A 128 18.81 -0.26 -10.13
C GLY A 128 17.59 0.21 -10.92
N ASN A 129 16.68 -0.71 -11.22
CA ASN A 129 15.50 -0.44 -12.05
C ASN A 129 14.20 -0.73 -11.31
N LYS A 130 13.16 0.04 -11.67
CA LYS A 130 11.83 -0.12 -11.09
C LYS A 130 10.76 -0.01 -12.17
N ARG A 131 9.94 -1.04 -12.26
CA ARG A 131 8.83 -1.15 -13.20
C ARG A 131 7.55 -0.64 -12.55
N PHE A 132 6.83 0.21 -13.26
CA PHE A 132 5.52 0.70 -12.90
C PHE A 132 4.48 0.24 -13.91
N ILE A 133 3.33 -0.21 -13.41
CA ILE A 133 2.10 -0.34 -14.22
C ILE A 133 1.11 0.69 -13.68
N LEU A 134 0.83 1.71 -14.48
CA LEU A 134 -0.05 2.82 -14.14
C LEU A 134 -1.45 2.59 -14.72
N PHE A 135 -2.48 3.00 -14.00
CA PHE A 135 -3.86 2.99 -14.50
C PHE A 135 -4.52 4.34 -14.23
N PRO A 136 -5.29 4.88 -15.20
CA PRO A 136 -5.99 6.13 -15.01
C PRO A 136 -7.04 6.01 -13.89
N PRO A 137 -7.36 7.11 -13.17
CA PRO A 137 -8.36 7.09 -12.10
C PRO A 137 -9.73 6.55 -12.55
N THR A 138 -10.08 6.69 -13.82
CA THR A 138 -11.32 6.18 -14.43
C THR A 138 -11.45 4.65 -14.41
N ASP A 139 -10.35 3.94 -14.21
CA ASP A 139 -10.32 2.47 -14.14
C ASP A 139 -10.68 1.93 -12.76
N TYR A 140 -10.97 2.78 -11.76
CA TYR A 140 -11.30 2.35 -10.39
C TYR A 140 -12.34 1.21 -10.32
N LYS A 141 -13.32 1.20 -11.25
CA LYS A 141 -14.38 0.19 -11.40
C LYS A 141 -13.88 -1.20 -11.83
N TYR A 142 -12.70 -1.27 -12.44
CA TYR A 142 -12.05 -2.49 -12.93
C TYR A 142 -10.95 -2.99 -11.99
N LEU A 143 -10.57 -2.19 -10.98
CA LEU A 143 -9.44 -2.45 -10.09
C LEU A 143 -9.86 -3.02 -8.73
N TYR A 144 -11.13 -3.34 -8.52
CA TYR A 144 -11.62 -4.06 -7.32
C TYR A 144 -11.07 -3.51 -6.00
N LEU A 145 -11.22 -2.19 -5.77
CA LEU A 145 -10.67 -1.55 -4.57
C LEU A 145 -11.27 -2.12 -3.29
N TYR A 146 -10.47 -2.14 -2.22
CA TYR A 146 -11.00 -2.42 -0.90
C TYR A 146 -12.04 -1.36 -0.50
N PRO A 147 -13.05 -1.73 0.31
CA PRO A 147 -14.07 -0.79 0.76
C PRO A 147 -13.48 0.41 1.53
N ARG A 148 -14.21 1.53 1.52
CA ARG A 148 -13.75 2.81 2.11
C ARG A 148 -13.25 2.70 3.55
N LEU A 149 -13.93 1.88 4.35
CA LEU A 149 -13.63 1.70 5.79
C LEU A 149 -12.51 0.69 6.04
N HIS A 150 -12.08 -0.07 5.03
CA HIS A 150 -11.03 -1.07 5.17
C HIS A 150 -9.64 -0.41 5.32
N PRO A 151 -8.71 -0.96 6.13
CA PRO A 151 -7.35 -0.42 6.28
C PRO A 151 -6.58 -0.31 4.95
N SER A 152 -6.84 -1.20 4.00
CA SER A 152 -6.29 -1.17 2.64
C SER A 152 -7.16 -0.43 1.62
N THR A 153 -8.09 0.46 2.01
CA THR A 153 -9.05 1.14 1.09
C THR A 153 -8.43 1.75 -0.17
N ARG A 154 -7.15 2.10 -0.16
CA ARG A 154 -6.45 2.67 -1.32
C ARG A 154 -5.74 1.63 -2.21
N MET A 155 -5.91 0.36 -1.90
CA MET A 155 -5.29 -0.76 -2.60
C MET A 155 -6.36 -1.51 -3.41
N SER A 156 -5.91 -2.17 -4.47
CA SER A 156 -6.68 -3.14 -5.22
C SER A 156 -6.72 -4.49 -4.49
N GLN A 157 -7.82 -5.21 -4.64
CA GLN A 157 -7.92 -6.62 -4.25
C GLN A 157 -7.40 -7.57 -5.33
N VAL A 158 -7.09 -7.07 -6.54
CA VAL A 158 -6.71 -7.91 -7.68
C VAL A 158 -5.45 -8.68 -7.37
N ASN A 159 -5.56 -10.01 -7.40
CA ASN A 159 -4.42 -10.91 -7.35
C ASN A 159 -4.01 -11.25 -8.79
N LEU A 160 -2.86 -10.74 -9.22
CA LEU A 160 -2.34 -10.96 -10.58
C LEU A 160 -2.05 -12.44 -10.89
N ARG A 161 -1.96 -13.30 -9.88
CA ARG A 161 -1.80 -14.76 -10.05
C ARG A 161 -3.13 -15.50 -10.27
N ASN A 162 -4.26 -14.85 -9.96
CA ASN A 162 -5.59 -15.42 -10.13
C ASN A 162 -6.60 -14.38 -10.62
N LEU A 163 -6.47 -14.00 -11.90
CA LEU A 163 -7.33 -13.01 -12.55
C LEU A 163 -8.76 -13.52 -12.82
N GLN A 164 -9.03 -14.82 -12.70
CA GLN A 164 -10.36 -15.38 -12.94
C GLN A 164 -11.42 -14.83 -11.97
N ASN A 165 -11.00 -14.48 -10.74
CA ASN A 165 -11.86 -13.85 -9.74
C ASN A 165 -12.12 -12.35 -10.00
N TYR A 166 -11.44 -11.77 -11.00
CA TYR A 166 -11.46 -10.33 -11.30
C TYR A 166 -11.75 -10.11 -12.81
N PRO A 167 -12.88 -10.62 -13.34
CA PRO A 167 -13.13 -10.64 -14.79
C PRO A 167 -13.17 -9.27 -15.45
N ASP A 168 -13.52 -8.21 -14.71
CA ASP A 168 -13.53 -6.84 -15.25
C ASP A 168 -12.14 -6.21 -15.30
N PHE A 169 -11.12 -6.81 -14.67
CA PHE A 169 -9.75 -6.28 -14.69
C PHE A 169 -9.19 -6.16 -16.11
N TYR A 170 -9.59 -7.09 -17.00
CA TYR A 170 -9.22 -7.06 -18.43
C TYR A 170 -9.77 -5.84 -19.19
N LYS A 171 -10.72 -5.09 -18.61
CA LYS A 171 -11.27 -3.86 -19.18
C LYS A 171 -10.49 -2.61 -18.77
N SER A 172 -9.45 -2.76 -17.95
CA SER A 172 -8.55 -1.67 -17.56
C SER A 172 -7.59 -1.27 -18.69
N HIS A 173 -6.97 -0.11 -18.55
CA HIS A 173 -6.10 0.54 -19.53
C HIS A 173 -4.71 0.79 -18.91
N PRO A 174 -3.91 -0.27 -18.68
CA PRO A 174 -2.59 -0.14 -18.07
C PRO A 174 -1.59 0.57 -19.00
N ILE A 175 -0.71 1.37 -18.40
CA ILE A 175 0.47 1.95 -19.03
C ILE A 175 1.69 1.45 -18.28
N GLU A 176 2.62 0.81 -18.99
CA GLU A 176 3.85 0.29 -18.39
C GLU A 176 5.03 1.23 -18.64
N VAL A 177 5.84 1.46 -17.60
CA VAL A 177 7.11 2.19 -17.69
C VAL A 177 8.16 1.52 -16.80
N VAL A 178 9.42 1.53 -17.24
CA VAL A 178 10.56 1.06 -16.43
C VAL A 178 11.50 2.23 -16.23
N LEU A 179 11.72 2.59 -14.97
CA LEU A 179 12.64 3.65 -14.58
C LEU A 179 14.06 3.10 -14.43
N SER A 180 15.00 3.87 -14.95
CA SER A 180 16.45 3.72 -14.79
C SER A 180 17.01 4.84 -13.93
N PRO A 181 18.23 4.70 -13.36
CA PRO A 181 18.84 5.76 -12.56
C PRO A 181 18.87 7.09 -13.31
N GLY A 182 18.33 8.15 -12.68
CA GLY A 182 18.19 9.48 -13.27
C GLY A 182 16.79 9.80 -13.81
N ASP A 183 15.96 8.78 -14.05
CA ASP A 183 14.58 8.99 -14.49
C ASP A 183 13.70 9.54 -13.36
N VAL A 184 12.75 10.39 -13.74
CA VAL A 184 11.72 10.93 -12.85
C VAL A 184 10.35 10.58 -13.42
N LEU A 185 9.54 9.89 -12.64
CA LEU A 185 8.15 9.61 -12.96
C LEU A 185 7.23 10.51 -12.14
N TYR A 186 6.43 11.33 -12.82
CA TYR A 186 5.36 12.06 -12.17
C TYR A 186 4.08 11.21 -12.15
N ILE A 187 3.53 10.98 -10.96
CA ILE A 187 2.29 10.26 -10.71
C ILE A 187 1.27 11.27 -10.15
N PRO A 188 0.23 11.64 -10.90
CA PRO A 188 -0.81 12.53 -10.40
C PRO A 188 -1.65 11.88 -9.28
N PRO A 189 -2.32 12.68 -8.43
CA PRO A 189 -3.27 12.18 -7.44
C PRO A 189 -4.29 11.21 -8.06
N TYR A 190 -4.62 10.15 -7.30
CA TYR A 190 -5.56 9.08 -7.66
C TYR A 190 -5.14 8.17 -8.82
N TRP A 191 -3.99 8.38 -9.45
CA TRP A 191 -3.48 7.40 -10.40
C TRP A 191 -3.09 6.12 -9.69
N PHE A 192 -3.68 5.01 -10.14
CA PHE A 192 -3.35 3.71 -9.60
C PHE A 192 -2.02 3.26 -10.18
N HIS A 193 -1.22 2.59 -9.36
CA HIS A 193 0.08 2.14 -9.77
C HIS A 193 0.48 0.86 -9.04
N ASP A 194 1.04 -0.06 -9.81
CA ASP A 194 1.77 -1.23 -9.36
C ASP A 194 3.26 -0.97 -9.47
N VAL A 195 4.06 -1.33 -8.47
CA VAL A 195 5.49 -1.00 -8.45
C VAL A 195 6.31 -2.24 -8.16
N THR A 196 7.24 -2.60 -9.04
CA THR A 196 8.09 -3.78 -8.86
C THR A 196 9.55 -3.43 -9.08
N ALA A 197 10.42 -3.80 -8.13
CA ALA A 197 11.87 -3.77 -8.35
C ALA A 197 12.23 -4.86 -9.37
N VAL A 198 12.98 -4.49 -10.42
CA VAL A 198 13.34 -5.39 -11.52
C VAL A 198 14.84 -5.35 -11.79
N GLY A 199 15.35 -6.40 -12.44
CA GLY A 199 16.77 -6.55 -12.74
C GLY A 199 17.52 -7.38 -11.70
N VAL A 200 18.84 -7.21 -11.65
CA VAL A 200 19.75 -8.00 -10.79
C VAL A 200 20.17 -7.29 -9.51
N ASN A 201 20.15 -5.96 -9.51
CA ASN A 201 20.61 -5.14 -8.39
C ASN A 201 19.43 -4.67 -7.55
N VAL A 202 19.70 -4.32 -6.30
CA VAL A 202 18.74 -3.60 -5.45
C VAL A 202 18.23 -2.36 -6.15
N SER A 203 16.93 -2.08 -6.02
CA SER A 203 16.36 -0.80 -6.45
C SER A 203 16.39 0.19 -5.30
N MET A 204 16.86 1.41 -5.56
CA MET A 204 16.80 2.54 -4.64
C MET A 204 16.17 3.74 -5.33
N SER A 205 15.22 4.39 -4.67
CA SER A 205 14.46 5.50 -5.25
C SER A 205 13.90 6.40 -4.17
N VAL A 206 13.63 7.66 -4.52
CA VAL A 206 13.03 8.64 -3.64
C VAL A 206 11.71 9.11 -4.21
N SER A 207 10.64 9.09 -3.42
CA SER A 207 9.35 9.69 -3.76
C SER A 207 9.20 11.02 -3.04
N ILE A 208 8.90 12.09 -3.78
CA ILE A 208 8.60 13.42 -3.26
C ILE A 208 7.11 13.63 -3.41
N HIS A 209 6.40 13.74 -2.29
CA HIS A 209 4.97 14.00 -2.31
C HIS A 209 4.66 15.46 -2.02
N THR A 210 3.84 16.09 -2.85
CA THR A 210 3.37 17.46 -2.64
C THR A 210 1.85 17.52 -2.52
N GLU A 211 1.35 18.52 -1.78
CA GLU A 211 -0.09 18.74 -1.59
C GLU A 211 -0.87 18.76 -2.90
N SER A 212 -2.12 18.29 -2.87
CA SER A 212 -3.04 18.29 -4.00
C SER A 212 -4.41 18.85 -3.59
N ASP A 213 -5.08 19.57 -4.49
CA ASP A 213 -6.45 20.03 -4.25
C ASP A 213 -7.41 18.85 -4.00
N GLN A 214 -7.15 17.74 -4.68
CA GLN A 214 -7.81 16.46 -4.55
C GLN A 214 -7.81 15.91 -3.13
N SER A 215 -6.68 16.03 -2.42
CA SER A 215 -6.54 15.59 -1.04
C SER A 215 -7.38 16.45 -0.09
N HIS A 216 -7.35 17.78 -0.27
CA HIS A 216 -8.14 18.73 0.51
C HIS A 216 -9.65 18.58 0.29
N ILE A 217 -10.09 18.40 -0.96
CA ILE A 217 -11.50 18.13 -1.28
C ILE A 217 -11.94 16.83 -0.62
N ARG A 218 -11.12 15.77 -0.72
CA ARG A 218 -11.42 14.49 -0.06
C ARG A 218 -11.50 14.64 1.45
N ASP A 219 -10.58 15.36 2.09
CA ASP A 219 -10.66 15.59 3.54
C ASP A 219 -11.90 16.37 3.93
N SER A 220 -12.29 17.35 3.10
CA SER A 220 -13.56 18.07 3.26
C SER A 220 -14.78 17.14 3.11
N MET A 221 -14.77 16.21 2.15
CA MET A 221 -15.84 15.22 1.95
C MET A 221 -15.84 14.10 3.00
N ASN A 222 -14.69 13.71 3.54
CA ASN A 222 -14.61 12.71 4.61
C ASN A 222 -15.27 13.21 5.90
N ASN A 223 -15.42 14.53 6.05
CA ASN A 223 -16.15 15.13 7.16
C ASN A 223 -17.68 15.01 7.02
N ILE A 224 -18.19 14.34 5.97
CA ILE A 224 -19.61 14.01 5.82
C ILE A 224 -20.01 12.86 6.76
N VAL A 225 -19.10 11.92 7.03
CA VAL A 225 -19.19 11.02 8.20
C VAL A 225 -18.79 11.85 9.42
N PRO A 226 -19.48 11.79 10.57
CA PRO A 226 -19.12 12.59 11.73
C PRO A 226 -17.64 12.39 12.04
N VAL A 227 -16.87 13.47 11.93
CA VAL A 227 -15.47 13.48 12.30
C VAL A 227 -15.43 13.18 13.79
N MET A 228 -15.13 11.94 14.15
CA MET A 228 -14.98 11.51 15.53
C MET A 228 -13.76 12.25 16.10
N ARG A 229 -14.00 13.41 16.71
CA ARG A 229 -12.91 14.25 17.19
C ARG A 229 -12.17 13.51 18.30
N LYS A 230 -10.84 13.60 18.28
CA LYS A 230 -9.98 12.93 19.27
C LYS A 230 -10.30 13.34 20.72
N PHE A 231 -10.83 14.54 20.92
CA PHE A 231 -11.23 15.07 22.23
C PHE A 231 -12.67 14.72 22.65
N TRP A 232 -13.45 14.02 21.81
CA TRP A 232 -14.77 13.55 22.18
C TRP A 232 -14.67 12.36 23.12
N LYS A 233 -15.57 12.31 24.11
CA LYS A 233 -15.81 11.11 24.91
C LYS A 233 -16.40 10.02 24.03
N ASP A 234 -16.20 8.75 24.39
CA ASP A 234 -16.67 7.64 23.56
C ASP A 234 -18.20 7.60 23.42
N THR A 235 -18.94 8.07 24.41
CA THR A 235 -20.40 8.26 24.30
C THR A 235 -20.78 9.24 23.19
N GLN A 236 -20.08 10.37 23.09
CA GLN A 236 -20.34 11.37 22.06
C GLN A 236 -19.98 10.87 20.65
N LYS A 237 -18.94 10.03 20.55
CA LYS A 237 -18.61 9.33 19.31
C LYS A 237 -19.74 8.37 18.92
N VAL A 238 -20.18 7.52 19.84
CA VAL A 238 -21.28 6.57 19.62
C VAL A 238 -22.57 7.28 19.21
N ASP A 239 -22.94 8.37 19.89
CA ASP A 239 -24.14 9.15 19.58
C ASP A 239 -24.07 9.80 18.19
N ALA A 240 -22.91 10.35 17.81
CA ALA A 240 -22.71 10.96 16.50
C ALA A 240 -22.77 9.92 15.37
N LEU A 241 -22.20 8.72 15.60
CA LEU A 241 -22.30 7.61 14.67
C LEU A 241 -23.75 7.13 14.56
N ALA A 242 -24.45 6.94 15.68
CA ALA A 242 -25.86 6.54 15.70
C ALA A 242 -26.74 7.52 14.92
N ALA A 243 -26.60 8.82 15.15
CA ALA A 243 -27.34 9.86 14.44
C ALA A 243 -27.02 9.93 12.94
N PHE A 244 -25.78 9.65 12.55
CA PHE A 244 -25.41 9.55 11.13
C PHE A 244 -26.02 8.32 10.47
N MET A 245 -26.03 7.19 11.17
CA MET A 245 -26.60 5.92 10.67
C MET A 245 -28.13 6.00 10.58
N GLU A 246 -28.82 6.60 11.56
CA GLU A 246 -30.26 6.88 11.51
C GLU A 246 -30.66 7.81 10.35
N LYS A 247 -29.75 8.68 9.90
CA LYS A 247 -29.97 9.51 8.70
C LYS A 247 -29.71 8.77 7.39
N LEU A 248 -28.90 7.71 7.42
CA LEU A 248 -28.53 6.93 6.23
C LEU A 248 -29.51 5.79 5.95
N PHE A 249 -30.06 5.20 7.00
CA PHE A 249 -30.90 4.00 6.94
C PHE A 249 -32.28 4.30 7.51
N LYS A 250 -33.34 3.77 6.87
CA LYS A 250 -34.72 4.07 7.27
C LYS A 250 -35.13 3.35 8.55
N ASP A 251 -34.53 2.19 8.82
CA ASP A 251 -34.76 1.41 10.03
C ASP A 251 -33.55 0.50 10.36
N LYS A 252 -33.70 -0.22 11.48
CA LYS A 252 -32.67 -1.10 12.03
C LYS A 252 -32.43 -2.37 11.19
N GLU A 253 -33.42 -2.83 10.43
CA GLU A 253 -33.29 -4.02 9.57
C GLU A 253 -32.47 -3.70 8.32
N ASP A 254 -32.68 -2.52 7.72
CA ASP A 254 -31.87 -2.01 6.62
C ASP A 254 -30.38 -1.90 7.02
N LEU A 255 -30.11 -1.43 8.23
CA LEU A 255 -28.76 -1.33 8.76
C LEU A 255 -28.10 -2.70 8.96
N LEU A 256 -28.80 -3.64 9.61
CA LEU A 256 -28.26 -4.98 9.86
C LEU A 256 -28.01 -5.73 8.56
N THR A 257 -28.96 -5.67 7.63
CA THR A 257 -28.83 -6.24 6.29
C THR A 257 -27.65 -5.61 5.55
N PHE A 258 -27.49 -4.29 5.60
CA PHE A 258 -26.35 -3.61 5.01
C PHE A 258 -25.03 -4.07 5.64
N LEU A 259 -24.92 -4.16 6.97
CA LEU A 259 -23.70 -4.58 7.65
C LEU A 259 -23.36 -6.03 7.34
N GLU A 260 -24.33 -6.93 7.35
CA GLU A 260 -24.16 -8.34 6.98
C GLU A 260 -23.71 -8.45 5.53
N HIS A 261 -24.40 -7.83 4.58
CA HIS A 261 -23.99 -7.86 3.18
C HIS A 261 -22.62 -7.20 2.98
N PHE A 262 -22.34 -6.07 3.63
CA PHE A 262 -21.07 -5.37 3.55
C PHE A 262 -19.92 -6.24 4.05
N LEU A 263 -20.08 -6.89 5.21
CA LEU A 263 -19.08 -7.78 5.78
C LEU A 263 -18.92 -9.08 4.97
N GLU A 264 -20.02 -9.69 4.55
CA GLU A 264 -20.04 -10.98 3.85
C GLU A 264 -19.57 -10.89 2.40
N SER A 265 -19.90 -9.80 1.68
CA SER A 265 -19.55 -9.64 0.26
C SER A 265 -18.22 -8.91 0.03
N ARG A 266 -17.77 -8.09 0.99
CA ARG A 266 -16.62 -7.18 0.78
C ARG A 266 -15.45 -7.39 1.73
N TYR A 267 -15.66 -8.12 2.82
CA TYR A 267 -14.64 -8.49 3.81
C TYR A 267 -14.51 -10.02 3.96
N THR A 268 -15.10 -10.82 3.08
CA THR A 268 -14.97 -12.30 3.04
C THR A 268 -13.53 -12.82 3.17
N PRO A 269 -12.48 -12.16 2.58
CA PRO A 269 -11.10 -12.57 2.77
C PRO A 269 -10.59 -12.47 4.23
N LEU A 270 -11.38 -11.89 5.13
CA LEU A 270 -11.05 -11.64 6.54
C LEU A 270 -11.85 -12.51 7.50
N LYS A 271 -12.51 -13.60 7.05
CA LYS A 271 -13.25 -14.46 7.98
C LYS A 271 -12.34 -14.97 9.10
N TYR A 272 -12.70 -14.53 10.29
CA TYR A 272 -12.11 -14.82 11.58
C TYR A 272 -12.40 -16.28 11.98
N ASP A 273 -11.40 -17.00 12.49
CA ASP A 273 -11.60 -18.29 13.16
C ASP A 273 -11.96 -18.05 14.63
N GLN A 274 -13.25 -18.19 14.96
CA GLN A 274 -13.80 -18.21 16.32
C GLN A 274 -13.85 -19.67 16.83
N SER A 275 -12.76 -20.41 16.91
CA SER A 275 -12.83 -21.73 17.59
C SER A 275 -11.54 -22.19 18.24
N GLY A 276 -11.32 -21.72 19.46
CA GLY A 276 -10.67 -22.54 20.48
C GLY A 276 -11.60 -23.71 20.85
N LYS A 277 -11.70 -24.72 19.96
CA LYS A 277 -12.05 -26.13 20.19
C LYS A 277 -12.28 -26.84 18.85
N GLY A 278 -11.26 -27.59 18.44
CA GLY A 278 -11.31 -28.79 17.60
C GLY A 278 -12.34 -28.87 16.47
N GLY A 279 -11.85 -28.72 15.23
CA GLY A 279 -12.29 -29.57 14.12
C GLY A 279 -12.94 -28.89 12.91
N ARG A 280 -12.14 -28.18 12.10
CA ARG A 280 -11.80 -28.52 10.70
C ARG A 280 -11.09 -27.32 10.07
N SER A 281 -9.76 -27.41 10.04
CA SER A 281 -8.89 -26.49 9.31
C SER A 281 -9.08 -26.69 7.81
N LEU A 282 -9.35 -25.63 7.05
CA LEU A 282 -9.07 -25.62 5.62
C LEU A 282 -7.74 -24.92 5.41
N PHE A 283 -6.72 -25.75 5.22
CA PHE A 283 -5.41 -25.37 4.73
C PHE A 283 -5.49 -24.99 3.24
N VAL A 284 -4.62 -24.07 2.86
CA VAL A 284 -4.14 -23.83 1.50
C VAL A 284 -3.72 -25.17 0.87
N PHE A 285 -4.14 -25.45 -0.37
CA PHE A 285 -3.47 -26.46 -1.20
C PHE A 285 -3.05 -25.91 -2.56
N ILE A 286 -1.79 -26.22 -2.84
CA ILE A 286 -1.09 -26.25 -4.11
C ILE A 286 -1.53 -27.54 -4.85
N CYS A 287 -1.73 -27.48 -6.16
CA CYS A 287 -1.93 -28.68 -6.99
C CYS A 287 -0.62 -29.43 -7.21
N ASP A 288 -0.66 -30.76 -7.11
CA ASP A 288 0.33 -31.68 -7.67
C ASP A 288 -0.28 -32.39 -8.89
N LEU A 289 0.47 -32.44 -9.99
CA LEU A 289 0.10 -32.96 -11.31
C LEU A 289 0.86 -34.27 -11.60
N SER A 290 0.83 -35.25 -10.70
CA SER A 290 1.54 -36.52 -10.92
C SER A 290 0.73 -37.81 -10.73
N SER A 291 -0.61 -37.77 -10.73
CA SER A 291 -1.41 -39.00 -10.82
C SER A 291 -2.84 -38.74 -11.29
N GLY A 292 -3.10 -39.15 -12.53
CA GLY A 292 -4.36 -39.10 -13.28
C GLY A 292 -5.67 -38.94 -12.51
N GLY A 293 -6.29 -37.77 -12.70
CA GLY A 293 -7.70 -37.60 -13.05
C GLY A 293 -8.78 -38.12 -12.09
N ALA A 294 -9.43 -37.19 -11.37
CA ALA A 294 -10.89 -36.99 -11.42
C ALA A 294 -11.27 -35.82 -10.50
N CYS A 295 -12.04 -34.86 -11.04
CA CYS A 295 -12.69 -33.81 -10.26
C CYS A 295 -14.18 -34.14 -10.14
N TRP A 296 -14.74 -34.01 -8.93
CA TRP A 296 -16.19 -33.82 -8.76
C TRP A 296 -16.43 -32.72 -7.72
N GLY A 297 -17.35 -31.82 -8.09
CA GLY A 297 -17.82 -30.68 -7.31
C GLY A 297 -18.66 -31.09 -6.09
N PRO A 298 -19.24 -30.10 -5.42
CA PRO A 298 -20.44 -29.43 -5.94
C PRO A 298 -20.17 -28.18 -6.76
#